data_AF-Q307F7-F1
#
_entry.id   AF-Q307F7-F1
#
_cell.length_a   1.000
_cell.length_b   1.000
_cell.length_c   1.000
_cell.angle_alpha   90.00
_cell.angle_beta   90.00
_cell.angle_gamma   90.00
#
_symmetry.space_group_name_H-M   'P 1'
#
loop_
_entity.id
_entity.type
_entity.pdbx_description
1 polymer ?
#
loop_
_entity_poly.entity_id
_entity_poly.type
_entity_poly.pdbx_seq_one_letter_code
_entity_poly.pdbx_strand_id
1 'polypeptide(L)'
;RFCDVQDETYDLLYQQCDAQPGTSGSGVYVRMWKRQQQKWERKIIGIFSGHQWVDVNGSPQDFNVAVRITPLKYAQICYWIKGNYVDCREG
;
A
#
# COMPACT_ATOMS: atom_id res chain seq x y z
N ARG A 1 11.31 -9.52 -0.64
CA ARG A 1 11.39 -9.37 0.83
C ARG A 1 9.96 -9.18 1.32
N PHE A 2 9.58 -9.89 2.39
CA PHE A 2 8.23 -9.79 3.00
C PHE A 2 8.39 -9.11 4.34
N CYS A 3 7.40 -8.32 4.72
CA CYS A 3 7.40 -7.52 5.94
C CYS A 3 5.96 -7.37 6.37
N ASP A 4 5.72 -7.48 7.68
CA ASP A 4 4.38 -7.37 8.23
C ASP A 4 3.99 -5.90 8.39
N VAL A 5 2.70 -5.63 8.18
CA VAL A 5 2.10 -4.34 8.51
C VAL A 5 1.86 -4.32 10.01
N GLN A 6 2.46 -3.34 10.69
CA GLN A 6 2.33 -3.20 12.15
C GLN A 6 1.03 -2.49 12.50
N ASP A 7 0.68 -1.46 11.74
CA ASP A 7 -0.55 -0.71 11.91
C ASP A 7 -1.01 -0.07 10.59
N GLU A 8 -2.29 0.29 10.51
CA GLU A 8 -2.85 0.97 9.35
C GLU A 8 -3.92 2.00 9.73
N THR A 9 -3.92 3.12 9.03
CA THR A 9 -5.03 4.08 9.02
C THR A 9 -5.72 4.03 7.66
N TYR A 10 -6.79 4.79 7.46
CA TYR A 10 -7.48 4.84 6.16
C TYR A 10 -6.55 5.18 4.99
N ASP A 11 -5.57 6.05 5.21
CA ASP A 11 -4.68 6.56 4.15
C ASP A 11 -3.24 6.06 4.22
N LEU A 12 -2.79 5.53 5.36
CA LEU A 12 -1.38 5.18 5.59
C LEU A 12 -1.23 3.74 6.09
N LEU A 13 -0.14 3.10 5.68
CA LEU A 13 0.36 1.85 6.23
C LEU A 13 1.65 2.13 6.99
N TYR A 14 1.77 1.59 8.19
CA TYR A 14 2.97 1.63 9.00
C TYR A 14 3.60 0.24 9.01
N GLN A 15 4.86 0.18 8.60
CA GLN A 15 5.61 -1.06 8.43
C GLN A 15 7.00 -0.91 9.05
N GLN A 16 7.64 -2.03 9.38
CA GLN A 16 9.03 -2.05 9.88
C GLN A 16 9.85 -2.99 9.01
N CYS A 17 10.29 -2.47 7.88
CA CYS A 17 11.00 -3.21 6.84
C CYS A 17 12.41 -2.66 6.67
N ASP A 18 13.25 -3.41 5.95
CA ASP A 18 14.60 -3.00 5.59
C ASP A 18 14.61 -2.03 4.40
N ALA A 19 13.82 -0.96 4.49
CA ALA A 19 13.79 0.10 3.48
C ALA A 19 15.09 0.92 3.52
N GLN A 20 15.60 1.26 2.33
CA GLN A 20 16.82 2.06 2.17
C GLN A 20 16.48 3.45 1.63
N PRO A 21 17.30 4.48 1.94
CA PRO A 21 17.16 5.80 1.32
C PRO A 21 17.12 5.70 -0.22
N GLY A 22 16.20 6.43 -0.84
CA GLY A 22 16.00 6.39 -2.30
C GLY A 22 14.97 5.36 -2.80
N THR A 23 14.32 4.61 -1.91
CA THR A 23 13.27 3.65 -2.30
C THR A 23 11.85 4.26 -2.38
N SER A 24 11.67 5.54 -2.01
CA SER A 24 10.39 6.26 -2.13
C SER A 24 9.81 6.18 -3.54
N GLY A 25 8.49 5.96 -3.64
CA GLY A 25 7.79 5.69 -4.89
C GLY A 25 7.64 4.20 -5.22
N SER A 26 8.32 3.30 -4.49
CA SER A 26 8.17 1.85 -4.69
C SER A 26 6.76 1.37 -4.33
N GLY A 27 6.24 0.40 -5.07
CA GLY A 27 4.95 -0.23 -4.77
C GLY A 27 5.04 -1.18 -3.58
N VAL A 28 4.04 -1.11 -2.69
CA VAL A 28 3.80 -2.08 -1.61
C VAL A 28 2.81 -3.13 -2.10
N TYR A 29 3.22 -4.40 -2.10
CA TYR A 29 2.44 -5.50 -2.65
C TYR A 29 1.99 -6.48 -1.56
N VAL A 30 0.77 -6.99 -1.70
CA VAL A 30 0.27 -8.14 -0.96
C VAL A 30 0.08 -9.33 -1.87
N ARG A 31 0.21 -10.52 -1.29
CA ARG A 31 -0.14 -11.78 -1.94
C ARG A 31 -1.54 -12.17 -1.52
N MET A 32 -2.49 -12.11 -2.44
CA MET A 32 -3.91 -12.38 -2.19
C MET A 32 -4.34 -13.65 -2.93
N TRP A 33 -5.12 -14.51 -2.27
CA TRP A 33 -5.70 -15.69 -2.90
C TRP A 33 -6.98 -15.32 -3.66
N LYS A 34 -6.97 -15.43 -4.99
CA LYS A 34 -8.15 -15.15 -5.83
C LYS A 34 -8.98 -16.42 -6.02
N ARG A 35 -10.06 -16.55 -5.23
CA ARG A 35 -10.92 -17.74 -5.21
C ARG A 35 -11.50 -18.11 -6.58
N GLN A 36 -11.89 -17.13 -7.39
CA GLN A 36 -12.46 -17.36 -8.72
C GLN A 36 -11.48 -18.04 -9.69
N GLN A 37 -10.19 -17.73 -9.56
CA GLN A 37 -9.15 -18.22 -10.47
C GLN A 37 -8.26 -19.28 -9.80
N GLN A 38 -8.56 -19.66 -8.55
CA GLN A 38 -7.81 -20.62 -7.73
C GLN A 38 -6.29 -20.39 -7.79
N LYS A 39 -5.87 -19.12 -7.74
CA LYS A 39 -4.46 -18.74 -7.86
C LYS A 39 -4.09 -17.61 -6.91
N TRP A 40 -2.82 -17.56 -6.55
CA TRP A 40 -2.23 -16.43 -5.83
C TRP A 40 -1.96 -15.28 -6.81
N GLU A 41 -2.48 -14.10 -6.52
CA GLU A 41 -2.17 -12.88 -7.25
C GLU A 41 -1.41 -11.90 -6.35
N ARG A 42 -0.55 -11.09 -6.96
CA ARG A 42 0.08 -9.96 -6.30
C ARG A 42 -0.72 -8.71 -6.63
N LYS A 43 -1.17 -7.99 -5.62
CA LYS A 43 -1.85 -6.69 -5.77
C LYS A 43 -1.04 -5.60 -5.10
N ILE A 44 -0.95 -4.45 -5.75
CA ILE A 44 -0.40 -3.24 -5.13
C ILE A 44 -1.46 -2.64 -4.20
N ILE A 45 -1.08 -2.33 -2.96
CA ILE A 45 -1.98 -1.77 -1.94
C ILE A 45 -1.55 -0.40 -1.43
N GLY A 46 -0.35 0.04 -1.81
CA GLY A 46 0.19 1.32 -1.38
C GLY A 46 1.45 1.69 -2.13
N ILE A 47 1.88 2.93 -1.95
CA ILE A 47 3.15 3.46 -2.46
C ILE A 47 4.00 3.87 -1.27
N PHE A 48 5.20 3.30 -1.16
CA PHE A 48 6.15 3.64 -0.11
C PHE A 48 6.57 5.10 -0.25
N SER A 49 6.45 5.87 0.84
CA SER A 49 6.71 7.31 0.84
C SER A 49 7.99 7.65 1.59
N GLY A 50 8.32 6.95 2.68
CA GLY A 50 9.53 7.21 3.45
C GLY A 50 9.45 6.70 4.88
N HIS A 51 10.20 7.35 5.77
CA HIS A 51 10.27 7.04 7.19
C HIS A 51 9.55 8.10 8.02
N GLN A 52 8.93 7.70 9.12
CA GLN A 52 8.29 8.61 10.07
C GLN A 52 8.47 8.10 11.49
N TRP A 53 8.90 9.00 12.37
CA TRP A 53 8.86 8.78 13.81
C TRP A 53 7.44 8.94 14.33
N VAL A 54 6.90 7.89 14.92
CA VAL A 54 5.55 7.88 15.50
C VAL A 54 5.68 7.57 16.99
N ASP A 55 5.02 8.35 17.82
CA ASP A 55 4.91 8.04 19.25
C ASP A 55 3.89 6.91 19.44
N VAL A 56 4.37 5.78 19.94
CA VAL A 56 3.53 4.63 20.29
C VAL A 56 3.66 4.42 21.79
N ASN A 57 2.60 4.76 22.53
CA ASN A 57 2.53 4.62 23.99
C ASN A 57 3.66 5.35 24.75
N GLY A 58 4.02 6.56 24.32
CA GLY A 58 5.07 7.38 24.94
C GLY A 58 6.50 6.99 24.53
N SER A 59 6.65 6.09 23.56
CA SER A 59 7.94 5.69 23.00
C SER A 59 7.99 5.99 21.50
N PRO A 60 8.89 6.87 21.04
CA PRO A 60 9.04 7.15 19.62
C PRO A 60 9.65 5.94 18.89
N GLN A 61 8.97 5.48 17.85
CA GLN A 61 9.40 4.37 17.00
C GLN A 61 9.52 4.85 15.54
N ASP A 62 10.53 4.34 14.83
CA ASP A 62 10.68 4.60 13.39
C ASP A 62 9.85 3.60 12.60
N PHE A 63 9.02 4.11 11.68
CA PHE A 63 8.21 3.32 10.77
C PHE A 63 8.49 3.69 9.32
N ASN A 64 8.49 2.67 8.47
CA ASN A 64 8.26 2.85 7.05
C ASN A 64 6.79 3.19 6.82
N VAL A 65 6.55 4.29 6.12
CA VAL A 65 5.21 4.77 5.80
C VAL A 65 4.95 4.60 4.32
N ALA A 66 3.82 3.97 4.01
CA ALA A 66 3.29 3.90 2.66
C ALA A 66 1.89 4.51 2.59
N VAL A 67 1.62 5.25 1.51
CA VAL A 67 0.28 5.79 1.24
C VAL A 67 -0.57 4.68 0.65
N ARG A 68 -1.71 4.36 1.29
CA ARG A 68 -2.67 3.36 0.83
C ARG A 68 -3.32 3.77 -0.47
N ILE A 69 -3.41 2.81 -1.39
CA ILE A 69 -4.28 2.89 -2.57
C ILE A 69 -5.64 2.33 -2.13
N THR A 70 -6.54 3.23 -1.75
CA THR A 70 -7.92 2.88 -1.42
C THR A 70 -8.71 2.59 -2.71
N PRO A 71 -9.87 1.91 -2.64
CA PRO A 71 -10.73 1.69 -3.81
C PRO A 71 -11.10 3.00 -4.53
N LEU A 72 -11.33 4.08 -3.79
CA LEU A 72 -11.61 5.40 -4.36
C LEU A 72 -10.39 5.98 -5.08
N LYS A 73 -9.20 5.91 -4.48
CA LYS A 73 -7.95 6.37 -5.12
C LYS A 73 -7.67 5.55 -6.38
N TYR A 74 -7.86 4.23 -6.32
CA TYR A 74 -7.74 3.34 -7.49
C TYR A 74 -8.70 3.76 -8.61
N ALA A 75 -9.98 3.98 -8.30
CA ALA A 75 -10.97 4.38 -9.29
C ALA A 75 -10.61 5.70 -9.98
N GLN A 76 -10.07 6.68 -9.22
CA GLN A 76 -9.60 7.95 -9.77
C GLN A 76 -8.37 7.77 -10.67
N ILE A 77 -7.35 7.02 -10.22
CA ILE A 77 -6.14 6.74 -11.01
C ILE A 77 -6.51 5.99 -12.30
N CYS A 78 -7.35 4.97 -12.20
CA CYS A 78 -7.81 4.19 -13.35
C CYS A 78 -8.59 5.06 -14.33
N TYR A 79 -9.51 5.90 -13.85
CA TYR A 79 -10.25 6.84 -14.69
C TYR A 79 -9.30 7.80 -15.42
N TRP A 80 -8.29 8.33 -14.74
CA TRP A 80 -7.31 9.21 -15.36
C TRP A 80 -6.51 8.53 -16.48
N ILE A 81 -6.22 7.24 -16.35
CA ILE A 81 -5.50 6.44 -17.35
C ILE A 81 -6.42 5.99 -18.50
N LYS A 82 -7.66 5.58 -18.20
CA LYS A 82 -8.57 4.90 -19.15
C LYS A 82 -9.61 5.81 -19.78
N GLY A 83 -9.91 6.95 -19.17
CA GLY A 83 -10.96 7.88 -19.60
C GLY A 83 -12.39 7.39 -19.36
N ASN A 84 -12.60 6.26 -18.67
CA ASN A 84 -13.93 5.71 -18.36
C ASN A 84 -13.95 4.96 -17.02
N TYR A 85 -15.14 4.86 -16.40
CA TYR A 85 -15.33 4.16 -15.11
C TYR A 85 -15.74 2.69 -15.23
N VAL A 86 -16.11 2.22 -16.43
CA VAL A 86 -16.59 0.84 -16.63
C VAL A 86 -15.45 -0.15 -16.39
N ASP A 87 -14.26 0.20 -16.86
CA ASP A 87 -13.05 -0.60 -16.70
C ASP A 87 -12.44 -0.54 -15.29
N CYS A 88 -12.93 0.38 -14.44
CA CYS A 88 -12.32 0.70 -13.14
C CYS A 88 -13.07 0.12 -11.94
N ARG A 89 -13.99 -0.83 -12.18
CA ARG A 89 -14.83 -1.43 -11.12
C ARG A 89 -14.11 -2.53 -10.33
N GLU A 90 -12.98 -3.03 -10.82
CA GLU A 90 -12.21 -4.12 -10.20
C GLU A 90 -10.88 -3.63 -9.61
N GLY A 91 -10.93 -3.12 -8.37
CA GLY A 91 -9.76 -2.77 -7.54
C GLY A 91 -9.24 -3.92 -6.69
#